data_AF-A0A8J3MNH0-F1
#
_entry.id   AF-A0A8J3MNH0-F1
#
_cell.length_a   1.000
_cell.length_b   1.000
_cell.length_c   1.000
_cell.angle_alpha   90.00
_cell.angle_beta   90.00
_cell.angle_gamma   90.00
#
_symmetry.space_group_name_H-M   'P 1'
#
loop_
_entity.id
_entity.type
_entity.pdbx_description
1 polymer ?
#
loop_
_entity_poly.entity_id
_entity_poly.type
_entity_poly.pdbx_seq_one_letter_code
_entity_poly.pdbx_strand_id
1 'polypeptide(L)'
;MIREVQEAVDVPIRGVISDGQRSLRNAVWAVLPDVPHQLCHFHYLKEAAKPVYEADKHAKKEFKKHLRGVRPIEHAVEKRKDAEAEAIRGYCLAVRSALTDDGRLPLSAPGLKLYERMTAIAASLTRVSEKGACRVSSNACLLS
;
A
#
# COMPACT_ATOMS: atom_id res chain seq x y z
N MET A 1 -30.65 -21.82 5.23
CA MET A 1 -29.98 -20.51 5.43
C MET A 1 -30.86 -19.28 5.10
N ILE A 2 -31.31 -19.00 3.87
CA ILE A 2 -32.16 -17.80 3.63
C ILE A 2 -33.58 -17.95 4.23
N ARG A 3 -34.21 -19.12 4.08
CA ARG A 3 -35.53 -19.43 4.68
C ARG A 3 -35.50 -19.37 6.20
N GLU A 4 -34.48 -19.99 6.81
CA GLU A 4 -34.27 -19.94 8.26
C GLU A 4 -34.15 -18.50 8.78
N VAL A 5 -33.43 -17.61 8.06
CA VAL A 5 -33.35 -16.20 8.45
C VAL A 5 -34.71 -15.52 8.34
N GLN A 6 -35.46 -15.77 7.26
CA GLN A 6 -36.82 -15.23 7.09
C GLN A 6 -37.78 -15.70 8.19
N GLU A 7 -37.66 -16.95 8.64
CA GLU A 7 -38.47 -17.54 9.71
C GLU A 7 -38.04 -17.06 11.10
N ALA A 8 -36.77 -16.70 11.29
CA ALA A 8 -36.22 -16.30 12.59
C ALA A 8 -36.31 -14.79 12.89
N VAL A 9 -36.62 -13.95 11.89
CA VAL A 9 -36.69 -12.50 12.07
C VAL A 9 -38.15 -12.03 12.04
N ASP A 10 -38.59 -11.37 13.11
CA ASP A 10 -39.94 -10.79 13.21
C ASP A 10 -40.11 -9.49 12.39
N VAL A 11 -39.13 -9.14 11.55
CA VAL A 11 -39.11 -7.91 10.75
C VAL A 11 -39.09 -8.23 9.26
N PRO A 12 -39.77 -7.43 8.41
CA PRO A 12 -39.83 -7.69 6.98
C PRO A 12 -38.47 -7.45 6.32
N ILE A 13 -38.01 -8.40 5.50
CA ILE A 13 -36.83 -8.23 4.65
C ILE A 13 -37.21 -7.31 3.48
N ARG A 14 -36.62 -6.10 3.45
CA ARG A 14 -36.93 -5.06 2.45
C ARG A 14 -36.00 -5.04 1.24
N GLY A 15 -34.87 -5.74 1.34
CA GLY A 15 -33.88 -5.78 0.28
C GLY A 15 -32.82 -6.83 0.55
N VAL A 16 -32.21 -7.33 -0.52
CA VAL A 16 -31.09 -8.27 -0.44
C VAL A 16 -29.90 -7.67 -1.17
N ILE A 17 -28.72 -7.76 -0.56
CA ILE A 17 -27.45 -7.48 -1.21
C ILE A 17 -26.63 -8.76 -1.17
N SER A 18 -26.31 -9.33 -2.33
CA SER A 18 -25.47 -10.54 -2.42
C SER A 18 -24.29 -10.32 -3.36
N ASP A 19 -23.33 -11.24 -3.36
CA ASP A 19 -22.37 -11.31 -4.47
C ASP A 19 -23.08 -11.69 -5.80
N GLY A 20 -22.31 -11.74 -6.89
CA GLY A 20 -22.79 -12.07 -8.23
C GLY A 20 -22.93 -13.56 -8.55
N GLN A 21 -22.75 -14.47 -7.59
CA GLN A 21 -22.83 -15.92 -7.84
C GLN A 21 -24.24 -16.32 -8.26
N ARG A 22 -24.34 -17.10 -9.34
CA ARG A 22 -25.63 -17.56 -9.88
C ARG A 22 -26.43 -18.38 -8.87
N SER A 23 -25.76 -19.20 -8.07
CA SER A 23 -26.39 -19.98 -6.99
C SER A 23 -27.08 -19.08 -5.96
N LEU A 24 -26.41 -18.02 -5.51
CA LEU A 24 -26.97 -17.07 -4.55
C LEU A 24 -28.14 -16.29 -5.16
N ARG A 25 -28.02 -15.85 -6.41
CA ARG A 25 -29.12 -15.19 -7.13
C ARG A 25 -30.36 -16.08 -7.23
N ASN A 26 -30.18 -17.36 -7.60
CA ASN A 26 -31.27 -18.32 -7.69
C ASN A 26 -31.92 -18.58 -6.32
N ALA A 27 -31.10 -18.69 -5.26
CA ALA A 27 -31.60 -18.90 -3.90
C ALA A 27 -32.41 -17.71 -3.39
N VAL A 28 -31.94 -16.48 -3.64
CA VAL A 28 -32.67 -15.26 -3.29
C VAL A 28 -34.00 -15.19 -4.04
N TRP A 29 -33.99 -15.43 -5.36
CA TRP A 29 -35.20 -15.43 -6.16
C TRP A 29 -36.22 -16.49 -5.72
N ALA A 30 -35.75 -17.67 -5.31
CA ALA A 30 -36.62 -18.77 -4.87
C ALA A 30 -37.23 -18.59 -3.46
N VAL A 31 -36.68 -17.69 -2.63
CA VAL A 31 -37.13 -17.47 -1.25
C VAL A 31 -37.78 -16.10 -1.07
N LEU A 32 -37.30 -15.09 -1.78
CA LEU A 32 -37.72 -13.69 -1.67
C LEU A 32 -37.97 -13.07 -3.07
N PRO A 33 -38.90 -13.63 -3.88
CA PRO A 33 -39.09 -13.23 -5.28
C PRO A 33 -39.51 -11.76 -5.45
N ASP A 34 -40.24 -11.20 -4.48
CA ASP A 34 -40.78 -9.84 -4.53
C ASP A 34 -39.89 -8.80 -3.81
N VAL A 35 -38.77 -9.24 -3.24
CA VAL A 35 -37.84 -8.34 -2.53
C VAL A 35 -36.80 -7.81 -3.50
N PRO A 36 -36.58 -6.48 -3.56
CA PRO A 36 -35.52 -5.90 -4.38
C PRO A 36 -34.16 -6.54 -4.09
N HIS A 37 -33.52 -7.06 -5.14
CA HIS A 37 -32.22 -7.71 -5.06
C HIS A 37 -31.15 -6.90 -5.80
N GLN A 38 -30.13 -6.48 -5.06
CA GLN A 38 -28.98 -5.75 -5.58
C GLN A 38 -27.72 -6.64 -5.50
N LEU A 39 -26.83 -6.50 -6.48
CA LEU A 39 -25.49 -7.07 -6.41
C LEU A 39 -24.55 -6.16 -5.62
N CYS A 40 -23.71 -6.76 -4.79
CA CYS A 40 -22.76 -6.06 -3.95
C CYS A 40 -21.72 -5.34 -4.83
N HIS A 41 -21.82 -4.01 -4.90
CA HIS A 41 -20.88 -3.18 -5.66
C HIS A 41 -19.44 -3.35 -5.17
N PHE A 42 -19.24 -3.57 -3.87
CA PHE A 42 -17.91 -3.81 -3.32
C PHE A 42 -17.27 -5.10 -3.86
N HIS A 43 -18.02 -6.20 -3.95
CA HIS A 43 -17.51 -7.45 -4.54
C HIS A 43 -17.19 -7.26 -6.03
N TYR A 44 -18.06 -6.57 -6.76
CA TYR A 44 -17.81 -6.24 -8.15
C TYR A 44 -16.51 -5.43 -8.33
N LEU A 45 -16.34 -4.35 -7.56
CA LEU A 45 -15.13 -3.53 -7.59
C LEU A 45 -13.89 -4.32 -7.21
N LYS A 46 -14.00 -5.23 -6.23
CA LYS A 46 -12.88 -6.09 -5.81
C LYS A 46 -12.44 -7.03 -6.92
N GLU A 47 -13.37 -7.68 -7.61
CA GLU A 47 -13.05 -8.54 -8.76
C GLU A 47 -12.52 -7.72 -9.96
N ALA A 48 -13.13 -6.57 -10.25
CA ALA A 48 -12.69 -5.68 -11.33
C ALA A 48 -11.26 -5.15 -11.09
N ALA A 49 -10.91 -4.86 -9.84
CA ALA A 49 -9.57 -4.37 -9.47
C ALA A 49 -8.50 -5.47 -9.42
N LYS A 50 -8.90 -6.75 -9.44
CA LYS A 50 -7.99 -7.89 -9.23
C LYS A 50 -6.78 -7.92 -10.17
N PRO A 51 -6.93 -7.69 -11.50
CA PRO A 51 -5.76 -7.69 -12.40
C PRO A 51 -4.75 -6.60 -12.05
N VAL A 52 -5.24 -5.39 -11.74
CA VAL A 52 -4.40 -4.24 -11.36
C VAL A 52 -3.72 -4.52 -10.02
N TYR A 53 -4.44 -5.10 -9.06
CA TYR A 53 -3.89 -5.46 -7.77
C TYR A 53 -2.76 -6.48 -7.87
N GLU A 54 -2.94 -7.56 -8.63
CA GLU A 54 -1.89 -8.57 -8.76
C GLU A 54 -0.65 -8.00 -9.46
N ALA A 55 -0.84 -7.12 -10.46
CA ALA A 55 0.25 -6.39 -11.09
C ALA A 55 1.00 -5.48 -10.09
N ASP A 56 0.27 -4.68 -9.31
CA ASP A 56 0.83 -3.78 -8.29
C ASP A 56 1.57 -4.56 -7.19
N LYS A 57 0.98 -5.67 -6.72
CA LYS A 57 1.59 -6.56 -5.73
C LYS A 57 2.87 -7.19 -6.25
N HIS A 58 2.87 -7.65 -7.51
CA HIS A 58 4.07 -8.16 -8.15
C HIS A 58 5.15 -7.08 -8.25
N ALA A 59 4.80 -5.88 -8.73
CA ALA A 59 5.71 -4.74 -8.79
C ALA A 59 6.29 -4.39 -7.41
N LYS A 60 5.44 -4.33 -6.36
CA LYS A 60 5.86 -4.11 -4.97
C LYS A 60 6.87 -5.16 -4.52
N LYS A 61 6.60 -6.44 -4.82
CA LYS A 61 7.48 -7.57 -4.45
C LYS A 61 8.84 -7.46 -5.13
N GLU A 62 8.87 -7.21 -6.44
CA GLU A 62 10.11 -7.04 -7.19
C GLU A 62 10.89 -5.80 -6.74
N PHE A 63 10.21 -4.69 -6.51
CA PHE A 63 10.82 -3.46 -6.04
C PHE A 63 11.46 -3.63 -4.64
N LYS A 64 10.78 -4.31 -3.72
CA LYS A 64 11.32 -4.61 -2.37
C LYS A 64 12.64 -5.41 -2.40
N LYS A 65 12.94 -6.17 -3.46
CA LYS A 65 14.22 -6.90 -3.57
C LYS A 65 15.41 -5.94 -3.63
N HIS A 66 15.26 -4.81 -4.31
CA HIS A 66 16.30 -3.79 -4.46
C HIS A 66 16.57 -3.00 -3.18
N LEU A 67 15.65 -3.06 -2.20
CA LEU A 67 15.72 -2.30 -0.95
C LEU A 67 16.31 -3.10 0.22
N ARG A 68 16.75 -4.34 -0.01
CA ARG A 68 17.32 -5.21 1.05
C ARG A 68 18.66 -4.72 1.62
N GLY A 69 19.31 -3.77 0.95
CA GLY A 69 20.61 -3.19 1.34
C GLY A 69 20.56 -2.19 2.51
N VAL A 70 19.38 -1.81 3.00
CA VAL A 70 19.23 -0.80 4.07
C VAL A 70 19.81 -1.27 5.40
N ARG A 71 19.59 -2.53 5.78
CA ARG A 71 20.01 -3.05 7.09
C ARG A 71 21.54 -3.03 7.30
N PRO A 72 22.37 -3.45 6.32
CA PRO A 72 23.82 -3.27 6.42
C PRO A 72 24.26 -1.81 6.62
N ILE A 73 23.58 -0.85 5.96
CA ILE A 73 23.89 0.58 6.09
C ILE A 73 23.58 1.09 7.50
N GLU A 74 22.41 0.71 8.05
CA GLU A 74 22.04 1.06 9.44
C GLU A 74 23.08 0.55 10.44
N HIS A 75 23.54 -0.69 10.27
CA HIS A 75 24.53 -1.29 11.17
C HIS A 75 25.90 -0.61 11.07
N ALA A 76 26.32 -0.20 9.87
CA ALA A 76 27.60 0.48 9.66
C ALA A 76 27.70 1.83 10.39
N VAL A 77 26.57 2.49 10.66
CA VAL A 77 26.53 3.79 11.36
C VAL A 77 26.05 3.70 12.80
N GLU A 78 25.81 2.50 13.33
CA GLU A 78 25.18 2.28 14.64
C GLU A 78 25.98 2.91 15.79
N LYS A 79 27.31 2.77 15.76
CA LYS A 79 28.20 3.31 16.80
C LYS A 79 28.61 4.78 16.58
N ARG A 80 28.20 5.36 15.45
CA ARG A 80 28.57 6.73 15.07
C ARG A 80 27.55 7.74 15.62
N LYS A 81 28.03 8.85 16.18
CA LYS A 81 27.20 9.92 16.76
C LYS A 81 27.31 11.26 16.01
N ASP A 82 28.08 11.31 14.93
CA ASP A 82 28.21 12.50 14.10
C ASP A 82 26.91 12.81 13.33
N ALA A 83 26.79 14.04 12.85
CA ALA A 83 25.61 14.54 12.15
C ALA A 83 25.30 13.77 10.85
N GLU A 84 26.33 13.23 10.18
CA GLU A 84 26.14 12.41 8.97
C GLU A 84 25.48 11.07 9.34
N ALA A 85 25.95 10.42 10.41
CA ALA A 85 25.33 9.19 10.91
C ALA A 85 23.87 9.40 11.34
N GLU A 86 23.53 10.56 11.89
CA GLU A 86 22.14 10.94 12.20
C GLU A 86 21.29 11.07 10.94
N ALA A 87 21.79 11.76 9.91
CA ALA A 87 21.10 11.88 8.63
C ALA A 87 20.87 10.51 7.96
N ILE A 88 21.88 9.64 7.97
CA ILE A 88 21.78 8.27 7.43
C ILE A 88 20.68 7.49 8.17
N ARG A 89 20.66 7.51 9.51
CA ARG A 89 19.60 6.86 10.29
C ARG A 89 18.21 7.40 9.94
N GLY A 90 18.08 8.72 9.76
CA GLY A 90 16.83 9.36 9.33
C GLY A 90 16.34 8.83 7.99
N TYR A 91 17.23 8.72 7.00
CA TYR A 91 16.89 8.15 5.69
C TYR A 91 16.55 6.66 5.76
N CYS A 92 17.31 5.85 6.52
CA CYS A 92 16.99 4.45 6.71
C CYS A 92 15.61 4.25 7.36
N LEU A 93 15.26 5.07 8.36
CA LEU A 93 13.94 5.08 8.97
C LEU A 93 12.83 5.44 7.97
N ALA A 94 13.07 6.42 7.10
CA ALA A 94 12.13 6.79 6.04
C ALA A 94 11.88 5.61 5.08
N VAL A 95 12.95 4.90 4.69
CA VAL A 95 12.83 3.71 3.83
C VAL A 95 12.06 2.59 4.52
N ARG A 96 12.38 2.29 5.79
CA ARG A 96 11.65 1.29 6.58
C ARG A 96 10.16 1.61 6.70
N SER A 97 9.84 2.86 6.99
CA SER A 97 8.44 3.31 7.13
C SER A 97 7.67 3.19 5.81
N ALA A 98 8.33 3.45 4.68
CA ALA A 98 7.71 3.23 3.37
C ALA A 98 7.47 1.74 3.07
N LEU A 99 8.38 0.85 3.50
CA LEU A 99 8.28 -0.59 3.29
C LEU A 99 7.12 -1.26 4.06
N THR A 100 6.72 -0.70 5.19
CA THR A 100 5.67 -1.25 6.08
C THR A 100 4.25 -0.77 5.75
N ASP A 101 4.08 0.12 4.78
CA ASP A 101 2.74 0.56 4.37
C ASP A 101 2.06 -0.49 3.48
N ASP A 102 1.08 -1.18 4.07
CA ASP A 102 0.22 -2.11 3.39
C ASP A 102 -1.17 -1.46 3.20
N GLY A 103 -1.43 -1.04 1.97
CA GLY A 103 -2.72 -0.50 1.56
C GLY A 103 -3.86 -1.51 1.65
N ARG A 104 -5.10 -1.01 1.74
CA ARG A 104 -6.32 -1.83 1.72
C ARG A 104 -6.90 -1.94 0.31
N LEU A 105 -7.13 -3.17 -0.13
CA LEU A 105 -7.89 -3.51 -1.33
C LEU A 105 -9.37 -3.08 -1.25
N PRO A 106 -10.06 -2.85 -2.37
CA PRO A 106 -9.56 -2.63 -3.74
C PRO A 106 -9.15 -1.17 -4.02
N LEU A 107 -9.18 -0.31 -3.00
CA LEU A 107 -9.09 1.15 -3.14
C LEU A 107 -7.66 1.69 -3.02
N SER A 108 -6.64 0.84 -2.99
CA SER A 108 -5.25 1.29 -2.92
C SER A 108 -4.28 0.39 -3.68
N ALA A 109 -3.26 1.02 -4.25
CA ALA A 109 -2.13 0.41 -4.94
C ALA A 109 -0.86 0.58 -4.08
N PRO A 110 -0.61 -0.32 -3.11
CA PRO A 110 0.52 -0.20 -2.19
C PRO A 110 1.91 -0.29 -2.85
N GLY A 111 2.04 -0.94 -4.01
CA GLY A 111 3.27 -0.95 -4.81
C GLY A 111 3.59 0.42 -5.39
N LEU A 112 2.61 1.05 -6.03
CA LEU A 112 2.73 2.41 -6.56
C LEU A 112 3.08 3.41 -5.46
N LYS A 113 2.39 3.35 -4.32
CA LYS A 113 2.70 4.21 -3.16
C LYS A 113 4.14 4.03 -2.65
N LEU A 114 4.63 2.79 -2.60
CA LEU A 114 6.01 2.50 -2.22
C LEU A 114 7.00 3.12 -3.23
N TYR A 115 6.71 3.02 -4.52
CA TYR A 115 7.51 3.63 -5.57
C TYR A 115 7.58 5.16 -5.43
N GLU A 116 6.43 5.83 -5.29
CA GLU A 116 6.36 7.28 -5.11
C GLU A 116 7.19 7.75 -3.90
N ARG A 117 7.10 7.03 -2.78
CA ARG A 117 7.88 7.33 -1.58
C ARG A 117 9.38 7.15 -1.78
N MET A 118 9.81 6.09 -2.47
CA MET A 118 11.23 5.91 -2.77
C MET A 118 11.73 6.99 -3.72
N THR A 119 10.94 7.40 -4.71
CA THR A 119 11.26 8.52 -5.60
C THR A 119 11.44 9.81 -4.81
N ALA A 120 10.56 10.09 -3.84
CA ALA A 120 10.70 11.26 -2.98
C ALA A 120 11.96 11.21 -2.09
N ILE A 121 12.29 10.04 -1.54
CA ILE A 121 13.51 9.83 -0.75
C ILE A 121 14.76 10.00 -1.61
N ALA A 122 14.80 9.39 -2.80
CA ALA A 122 15.90 9.52 -3.75
C ALA A 122 16.12 10.97 -4.16
N ALA A 123 15.05 11.70 -4.51
CA ALA A 123 15.12 13.12 -4.84
C ALA A 123 15.64 13.96 -3.66
N SER A 124 15.28 13.60 -2.43
CA SER A 124 15.82 14.26 -1.23
C SER A 124 17.31 14.02 -1.05
N LEU A 125 17.78 12.79 -1.27
CA LEU A 125 19.21 12.46 -1.25
C LEU A 125 19.99 13.25 -2.31
N THR A 126 19.49 13.34 -3.54
CA THR A 126 20.12 14.14 -4.62
C THR A 126 20.29 15.60 -4.21
N ARG A 127 19.24 16.23 -3.66
CA ARG A 127 19.32 17.63 -3.19
C ARG A 127 20.33 17.81 -2.07
N VAL A 128 20.45 16.84 -1.17
CA VAL A 128 21.45 16.89 -0.09
C VAL A 128 22.86 16.74 -0.63
N SER A 129 23.09 15.83 -1.59
CA SER A 129 24.41 15.66 -2.21
C SER A 129 24.87 16.90 -2.97
N GLU A 130 23.97 17.56 -3.70
CA GLU A 130 24.27 18.82 -4.41
C GLU A 130 24.66 19.95 -3.45
N LYS A 131 23.92 20.10 -2.34
CA LYS A 131 24.23 21.10 -1.31
C LYS A 131 25.53 20.79 -0.56
N GLY A 132 25.82 19.51 -0.32
CA GLY A 132 27.08 19.06 0.29
C GLY A 132 28.28 19.35 -0.61
N ALA A 133 28.18 19.03 -1.90
CA ALA A 133 29.22 19.33 -2.89
C ALA A 133 29.54 20.83 -2.98
N CYS A 134 28.50 21.68 -2.92
CA CYS A 134 28.65 23.13 -2.95
C CYS A 134 29.38 23.68 -1.70
N ARG A 135 29.22 23.04 -0.52
CA ARG A 135 29.95 23.42 0.71
C ARG A 135 31.41 22.96 0.72
N VAL A 136 31.72 21.84 0.07
CA VAL A 136 33.09 21.33 -0.02
C VAL A 136 33.90 22.15 -1.04
N SER A 137 33.29 22.56 -2.17
CA SER A 137 33.96 23.41 -3.15
C SER A 137 34.24 24.83 -2.64
N SER A 138 33.42 25.38 -1.74
CA SER A 138 33.68 26.67 -1.12
C SER A 138 34.81 26.66 -0.07
N ASN A 139 35.11 25.50 0.53
CA ASN A 139 36.20 25.38 1.51
C ASN A 139 37.57 25.06 0.89
N ALA A 140 37.63 24.74 -0.40
CA ALA A 140 38.88 24.51 -1.13
C ALA A 140 39.59 25.81 -1.58
N CYS A 141 39.02 27.00 -1.28
CA CYS A 141 39.55 28.30 -1.73
C CYS A 141 40.27 29.10 -0.62
N LEU A 142 40.50 28.53 0.58
CA LEU A 142 41.07 29.24 1.74
C LEU A 142 42.43 28.70 2.23
N LEU A 143 43.13 27.89 1.43
CA LEU A 143 44.50 27.47 1.72
C LEU A 143 45.35 27.62 0.46
N SER A 144 45.68 28.88 0.14
CA SER A 144 46.75 29.29 -0.78
C SER A 144 47.74 30.13 0.00
#